data_AF-A0A6C1N7R8-F1
#
_entry.id   AF-A0A6C1N7R8-F1
#
_cell.length_a   1.000
_cell.length_b   1.000
_cell.length_c   1.000
_cell.angle_alpha   90.00
_cell.angle_beta   90.00
_cell.angle_gamma   90.00
#
_symmetry.space_group_name_H-M   'P 1'
#
loop_
_entity.id
_entity.type
_entity.pdbx_description
1 polymer ?
#
loop_
_entity_poly.entity_id
_entity_poly.type
_entity_poly.pdbx_seq_one_letter_code
_entity_poly.pdbx_strand_id
1 'polypeptide(L)'
;MRENAKTPERHAKRMAAKQKIMQERIARAQKEQGVLLVLTGPGKGKSSSGFGMVARSLGHGMKVGIVQFIKGKFSTGEQAFFQNLP
;
A
#
# COMPACT_ATOMS: atom_id res chain seq x y z
N MET A 1 -15.72 39.08 12.97
CA MET A 1 -16.02 38.29 11.75
C MET A 1 -15.09 37.09 11.75
N ARG A 2 -15.58 35.87 12.00
CA ARG A 2 -14.72 34.68 11.98
C ARG A 2 -14.34 34.42 10.51
N GLU A 3 -13.08 34.63 10.15
CA GLU A 3 -12.58 34.33 8.82
C GLU A 3 -12.90 32.87 8.48
N ASN A 4 -13.73 32.67 7.46
CA ASN A 4 -14.18 31.35 7.04
C ASN A 4 -12.97 30.45 6.76
N ALA A 5 -12.87 29.34 7.48
CA ALA A 5 -11.75 28.39 7.42
C ALA A 5 -11.60 27.65 6.07
N LYS A 6 -12.33 28.05 5.02
CA LYS A 6 -12.50 27.33 3.74
C LYS A 6 -12.31 28.21 2.50
N THR A 7 -11.57 29.31 2.57
CA THR A 7 -11.27 30.11 1.37
C THR A 7 -10.40 29.30 0.39
N PRO A 8 -10.73 29.25 -0.92
CA PRO A 8 -9.97 28.49 -1.93
C PRO A 8 -8.47 28.83 -1.94
N GLU A 9 -8.11 30.10 -1.76
CA GLU A 9 -6.72 30.55 -1.72
C GLU A 9 -5.94 29.99 -0.53
N ARG A 10 -6.56 29.95 0.66
CA ARG A 10 -5.95 29.35 1.86
C ARG A 10 -5.78 27.84 1.68
N HIS A 11 -6.75 27.19 1.05
CA HIS A 11 -6.66 25.77 0.69
C HIS A 11 -5.51 25.52 -0.30
N ALA A 12 -5.41 26.31 -1.36
CA ALA A 12 -4.36 26.21 -2.37
C ALA A 12 -2.97 26.42 -1.76
N LYS A 13 -2.78 27.46 -0.94
CA LYS A 13 -1.53 27.70 -0.19
C LYS A 13 -1.15 26.50 0.69
N ARG A 14 -2.13 25.90 1.40
CA ARG A 14 -1.90 24.70 2.23
C ARG A 14 -1.51 23.47 1.40
N MET A 15 -2.14 23.27 0.24
CA MET A 15 -1.82 22.15 -0.65
C MET A 15 -0.44 22.32 -1.28
N ALA A 16 -0.07 23.53 -1.69
CA ALA A 16 1.27 23.83 -2.21
C ALA A 16 2.36 23.54 -1.16
N ALA A 17 2.13 23.92 0.11
CA ALA A 17 3.06 23.62 1.19
C ALA A 17 3.20 22.11 1.43
N LYS A 18 2.10 21.35 1.43
CA LYS A 18 2.13 19.87 1.55
C LYS A 18 2.86 19.22 0.37
N GLN A 19 2.62 19.71 -0.84
CA GLN A 19 3.27 19.22 -2.04
C GLN A 19 4.78 19.44 -1.97
N LYS A 20 5.24 20.63 -1.54
CA LYS A 20 6.66 20.92 -1.35
C LYS A 20 7.32 19.92 -0.38
N ILE A 21 6.71 19.67 0.78
CA ILE A 21 7.23 18.72 1.77
C ILE A 21 7.27 17.29 1.19
N MET A 22 6.26 16.88 0.44
CA MET A 22 6.23 15.55 -0.19
C MET A 22 7.32 15.41 -1.24
N GLN A 23 7.53 16.43 -2.09
CA GLN A 23 8.58 16.44 -3.10
C GLN A 23 9.97 16.35 -2.46
N GLU A 24 10.22 17.09 -1.38
CA GLU A 24 11.47 17.00 -0.62
C GLU A 24 11.69 15.61 0.02
N ARG A 25 10.62 14.90 0.40
CA ARG A 25 10.72 13.52 0.91
C ARG A 25 11.03 12.52 -0.20
N ILE A 26 10.37 12.65 -1.35
CA ILE A 26 10.61 11.82 -2.54
C ILE A 26 12.06 12.02 -3.01
N ALA A 27 12.52 13.27 -3.12
CA ALA A 27 13.88 13.60 -3.55
C ALA A 27 14.96 13.01 -2.62
N ARG A 28 14.66 12.79 -1.33
CA ARG A 28 15.58 12.14 -0.38
C ARG A 28 15.57 10.62 -0.45
N ALA A 29 14.49 10.01 -0.94
CA ALA A 29 14.31 8.56 -1.00
C ALA A 29 14.94 7.96 -2.27
N GLN A 30 16.27 8.08 -2.41
CA GLN A 30 17.00 7.65 -3.62
C GLN A 30 17.41 6.16 -3.62
N LYS A 31 17.29 5.47 -2.49
CA LYS A 31 17.75 4.08 -2.36
C LYS A 31 16.67 3.09 -2.81
N GLU A 32 16.96 2.35 -3.86
CA GLU A 32 16.18 1.19 -4.28
C GLU A 32 16.67 -0.06 -3.53
N GLN A 33 15.75 -0.71 -2.80
CA GLN A 33 16.04 -1.91 -2.00
C GLN A 33 14.77 -2.67 -1.67
N GLY A 34 14.90 -3.95 -1.34
CA GLY A 34 13.81 -4.72 -0.73
C GLY A 34 13.41 -4.14 0.63
N VAL A 35 12.12 -4.23 0.97
CA VAL A 35 11.58 -3.76 2.25
C VAL A 35 10.81 -4.87 2.95
N LEU A 36 10.84 -4.86 4.29
CA LEU A 36 9.98 -5.71 5.12
C LEU A 36 8.75 -4.92 5.54
N LEU A 37 7.58 -5.33 5.07
CA LEU A 37 6.30 -4.74 5.45
C LEU A 37 5.54 -5.67 6.39
N VAL A 38 5.23 -5.18 7.60
CA VAL A 38 4.46 -5.91 8.60
C VAL A 38 3.06 -5.33 8.69
N LEU A 39 2.06 -6.11 8.27
CA LEU A 39 0.65 -5.77 8.41
C LEU A 39 0.08 -6.47 9.66
N THR A 40 -0.15 -5.70 10.73
CA THR A 40 -0.59 -6.21 12.03
C THR A 40 -1.79 -5.42 12.60
N GLY A 41 -2.31 -5.86 13.74
CA GLY A 41 -3.44 -5.24 14.44
C GLY A 41 -4.76 -6.04 14.33
N PRO A 42 -5.78 -5.69 15.12
CA PRO A 42 -7.04 -6.44 15.19
C PRO A 42 -7.95 -6.22 13.98
N GLY A 43 -7.71 -5.18 13.18
CA GLY A 43 -8.51 -4.85 12.01
C GLY A 43 -8.50 -5.94 10.93
N LYS A 44 -9.62 -6.09 10.22
CA LYS A 44 -9.70 -6.94 9.02
C LYS A 44 -8.89 -6.32 7.88
N GLY A 45 -8.43 -7.15 6.94
CA GLY A 45 -7.77 -6.69 5.70
C GLY A 45 -6.25 -6.91 5.62
N LYS A 46 -5.61 -7.41 6.67
CA LYS A 46 -4.15 -7.72 6.67
C LYS A 46 -3.79 -8.68 5.53
N SER A 47 -4.45 -9.83 5.47
CA SER A 47 -4.20 -10.84 4.43
C SER A 47 -4.61 -10.34 3.05
N SER A 48 -5.78 -9.70 2.93
CA SER A 48 -6.28 -9.17 1.65
C SER A 48 -5.36 -8.10 1.06
N SER A 49 -4.80 -7.22 1.89
CA SER A 49 -3.79 -6.24 1.46
C SER A 49 -2.50 -6.92 1.01
N GLY A 50 -2.07 -7.98 1.71
CA GLY A 50 -0.92 -8.79 1.29
C GLY A 50 -1.13 -9.42 -0.09
N PHE A 51 -2.29 -10.05 -0.31
CA PHE A 51 -2.66 -10.60 -1.61
C PHE A 51 -2.82 -9.55 -2.71
N GLY A 52 -3.30 -8.35 -2.38
CA GLY A 52 -3.31 -7.22 -3.32
C GLY A 52 -1.91 -6.83 -3.79
N MET A 53 -0.90 -6.88 -2.90
CA MET A 53 0.50 -6.67 -3.28
C MET A 53 1.06 -7.80 -4.13
N VAL A 54 0.69 -9.05 -3.84
CA VAL A 54 1.03 -10.20 -4.70
C VAL A 54 0.50 -9.99 -6.11
N ALA A 55 -0.79 -9.70 -6.27
CA ALA A 55 -1.42 -9.45 -7.57
C ALA A 55 -0.72 -8.30 -8.33
N ARG A 56 -0.40 -7.20 -7.64
CA ARG A 56 0.35 -6.08 -8.24
C ARG A 56 1.73 -6.51 -8.72
N SER A 57 2.46 -7.28 -7.91
CA SER A 57 3.83 -7.70 -8.22
C SER A 57 3.84 -8.64 -9.43
N LEU A 58 2.93 -9.61 -9.47
CA LEU A 58 2.72 -10.50 -10.61
C LEU A 58 2.33 -9.70 -11.87
N GLY A 59 1.45 -8.69 -11.74
CA GLY A 59 1.08 -7.82 -12.85
C GLY A 59 2.24 -7.00 -13.44
N HIS A 60 3.32 -6.82 -12.68
CA HIS A 60 4.58 -6.23 -13.16
C HIS A 60 5.64 -7.27 -13.54
N GLY A 61 5.28 -8.55 -13.65
CA GLY A 61 6.19 -9.63 -14.05
C GLY A 61 7.21 -10.05 -12.99
N MET A 62 7.00 -9.66 -11.72
CA MET A 62 7.86 -10.09 -10.62
C MET A 62 7.53 -11.51 -10.18
N LYS A 63 8.53 -12.24 -9.68
CA LYS A 63 8.33 -13.57 -9.07
C LYS A 63 7.89 -13.42 -7.62
N VAL A 64 6.90 -14.21 -7.20
CA VAL A 64 6.34 -14.15 -5.85
C VAL A 64 6.25 -15.54 -5.22
N GLY A 65 6.61 -15.65 -3.93
CA GLY A 65 6.36 -16.83 -3.12
C GLY A 65 5.39 -16.51 -1.98
N ILE A 66 4.44 -17.42 -1.72
CA ILE A 66 3.44 -17.26 -0.65
C ILE A 66 3.58 -18.41 0.34
N VAL A 67 3.71 -18.08 1.63
CA VAL A 67 3.69 -19.06 2.72
C VAL A 67 2.57 -18.68 3.68
N GLN A 68 1.57 -19.55 3.81
CA GLN A 68 0.51 -19.42 4.80
C GLN A 68 0.77 -20.36 5.97
N PHE A 69 1.03 -19.78 7.16
CA PHE A 69 1.32 -20.57 8.36
C PHE A 69 0.08 -21.25 8.96
N ILE A 70 -1.12 -20.76 8.64
CA ILE A 70 -2.37 -21.37 9.08
C ILE A 70 -2.84 -22.36 8.02
N LYS A 71 -3.02 -23.62 8.42
CA LYS A 71 -3.55 -24.68 7.56
C LYS A 71 -5.03 -24.39 7.28
N GLY A 72 -5.35 -24.05 6.03
CA GLY A 72 -6.71 -23.79 5.60
C GLY A 72 -7.58 -25.03 5.78
N LYS A 73 -8.42 -25.05 6.82
CA LYS A 73 -9.54 -26.02 6.88
C LYS A 73 -10.50 -25.86 5.69
N PHE A 74 -10.44 -24.71 5.01
CA PHE A 74 -11.19 -24.39 3.80
C PHE A 74 -10.24 -23.81 2.74
N SER A 75 -10.49 -24.15 1.47
CA SER A 75 -9.85 -23.50 0.33
C SER A 75 -10.18 -22.01 0.33
N THR A 76 -9.17 -21.15 0.21
CA THR A 76 -9.37 -19.70 0.08
C THR A 76 -9.40 -19.31 -1.39
N GLY A 77 -10.22 -18.32 -1.75
CA GLY A 77 -10.29 -17.83 -3.12
C GLY A 77 -8.94 -17.31 -3.61
N GLU A 78 -8.18 -16.66 -2.72
CA GLU A 78 -6.83 -16.18 -3.02
C GLU A 78 -5.87 -17.34 -3.31
N GLN A 79 -5.87 -18.41 -2.51
CA GLN A 79 -5.04 -19.59 -2.78
C GLN A 79 -5.40 -20.22 -4.13
N ALA A 80 -6.69 -20.45 -4.40
CA ALA A 80 -7.16 -21.06 -5.64
C ALA A 80 -6.80 -20.22 -6.88
N PHE A 81 -6.79 -18.89 -6.75
CA PHE A 81 -6.39 -17.99 -7.81
C PHE A 81 -4.87 -17.98 -8.02
N PHE A 82 -4.08 -17.76 -6.96
CA PHE A 82 -2.64 -17.57 -7.08
C PHE A 82 -1.86 -18.86 -7.33
N GLN A 83 -2.38 -20.04 -6.97
CA GLN A 83 -1.66 -21.30 -7.21
C GLN A 83 -1.42 -21.61 -8.70
N ASN A 84 -2.24 -21.04 -9.59
CA ASN A 84 -2.17 -21.27 -11.03
C ASN A 84 -1.37 -20.16 -11.74
N LEU A 85 -0.87 -19.18 -11.00
CA LEU A 85 -0.08 -18.07 -11.53
C LEU A 85 1.43 -18.36 -11.34
N PRO A 86 2.26 -17.91 -12.30
CA PRO A 86 3.69 -18.15 -12.29
C PRO A 86 4.44 -17.45 -11.14
#